data_AF-A0A355U1R2-F1
#
_entry.id   AF-A0A355U1R2-F1
#
_cell.length_a   1.000
_cell.length_b   1.000
_cell.length_c   1.000
_cell.angle_alpha   90.00
_cell.angle_beta   90.00
_cell.angle_gamma   90.00
#
_symmetry.space_group_name_H-M   'P 1'
#
loop_
_entity.id
_entity.type
_entity.pdbx_description
1 polymer ?
#
loop_
_entity_poly.entity_id
_entity_poly.type
_entity_poly.pdbx_seq_one_letter_code
_entity_poly.pdbx_strand_id
1 'polypeptide(L)'
;MPILAAFMVPHPILAIPEIGKGKESNLSATIASFNLITKKIAQLQPDTIIWISPHAESYADFFQIADGDVGIGSFKKYGAPDLSFRMLYDKILAREISRECKI
;
A
#
# COMPACT_ATOMS: atom_id res chain seq x y z
N MET A 1 9.29 9.18 -17.62
CA MET A 1 9.54 8.72 -16.24
C MET A 1 9.47 7.20 -16.25
N PRO A 2 10.55 6.46 -15.96
CA PRO A 2 10.52 5.01 -16.04
C PRO A 2 9.90 4.39 -14.78
N ILE A 3 9.30 3.20 -14.94
CA ILE A 3 8.98 2.32 -13.80
C ILE A 3 10.29 1.71 -13.31
N LEU A 4 10.67 1.99 -12.05
CA LEU A 4 11.94 1.51 -11.49
C LEU A 4 11.91 0.03 -11.09
N ALA A 5 10.78 -0.43 -10.55
CA ALA A 5 10.55 -1.81 -10.16
C ALA A 5 9.06 -2.08 -9.92
N ALA A 6 8.68 -3.35 -9.90
CA ALA A 6 7.38 -3.82 -9.45
C ALA A 6 7.55 -4.94 -8.44
N PHE A 7 6.66 -4.98 -7.44
CA PHE A 7 6.67 -5.98 -6.37
C PHE A 7 5.26 -6.48 -6.14
N MET A 8 5.12 -7.78 -5.91
CA MET A 8 3.85 -8.40 -5.53
C MET A 8 4.02 -9.07 -4.18
N VAL A 9 3.21 -8.66 -3.21
CA VAL A 9 3.30 -9.14 -1.83
C VAL A 9 1.90 -9.44 -1.30
N PRO A 10 1.72 -10.49 -0.48
CA PRO A 10 0.52 -10.59 0.33
C PRO A 10 0.57 -9.51 1.42
N HIS A 11 -0.56 -8.94 1.83
CA HIS A 11 -0.61 -7.96 2.93
C HIS A 11 -1.43 -8.45 4.14
N PRO A 12 -1.01 -9.57 4.79
CA PRO A 12 -1.76 -10.12 5.90
C PRO A 12 -1.65 -9.20 7.10
N ILE A 13 -2.80 -8.82 7.64
CA ILE A 13 -2.83 -7.90 8.77
C ILE A 13 -2.16 -8.45 10.04
N LEU A 14 -2.12 -9.78 10.17
CA LEU A 14 -1.43 -10.48 11.26
C LEU A 14 0.09 -10.28 11.26
N ALA A 15 0.68 -9.74 10.19
CA ALA A 15 2.11 -9.40 10.18
C ALA A 15 2.44 -8.15 11.01
N ILE A 16 1.43 -7.38 11.42
CA ILE A 16 1.61 -6.18 12.26
C ILE A 16 1.66 -6.62 13.73
N PRO A 17 2.76 -6.39 14.47
CA PRO A 17 2.95 -6.92 15.82
C PRO A 17 1.83 -6.56 16.81
N GLU A 18 1.33 -5.32 16.75
CA GLU A 18 0.26 -4.81 17.60
C GLU A 18 -1.06 -5.57 17.41
N ILE A 19 -1.24 -6.19 16.24
CA ILE A 19 -2.41 -6.99 15.86
C ILE A 19 -2.12 -8.49 16.03
N GLY A 20 -0.95 -8.95 15.60
CA GLY A 20 -0.50 -10.34 15.65
C GLY A 20 -0.28 -10.87 17.06
N LYS A 21 0.19 -10.02 17.99
CA LYS A 21 0.42 -10.34 19.41
C LYS A 21 1.21 -11.64 19.60
N GLY A 22 2.27 -11.82 18.83
CA GLY A 22 3.13 -13.01 18.80
C GLY A 22 2.82 -14.00 17.67
N LYS A 23 1.63 -13.92 17.05
CA LYS A 23 1.24 -14.80 15.92
C LYS A 23 1.93 -14.44 14.61
N GLU A 24 2.49 -13.23 14.51
CA GLU A 24 3.29 -12.79 13.37
C GLU A 24 4.55 -13.65 13.17
N SER A 25 5.00 -14.38 14.20
CA SER A 25 6.08 -15.37 14.11
C SER A 25 5.81 -16.46 13.06
N ASN A 26 4.55 -16.85 12.89
CA ASN A 26 4.12 -17.81 11.85
C ASN A 26 4.25 -17.22 10.43
N LEU A 27 4.45 -15.90 10.31
CA LEU A 27 4.62 -15.16 9.06
C LEU A 27 6.06 -14.65 8.89
N SER A 28 7.03 -15.22 9.60
CA SER A 28 8.43 -14.79 9.58
C SER A 28 9.03 -14.69 8.17
N ALA A 29 8.76 -15.65 7.29
CA ALA A 29 9.22 -15.61 5.90
C ALA A 29 8.58 -14.45 5.10
N THR A 30 7.28 -14.17 5.34
CA THR A 30 6.57 -13.03 4.74
C THR A 30 7.17 -11.72 5.22
N ILE A 31 7.37 -11.55 6.53
CA ILE A 31 7.97 -10.35 7.13
C ILE A 31 9.39 -10.14 6.62
N ALA A 32 10.19 -11.20 6.53
CA ALA A 32 11.54 -11.14 5.97
C ALA A 32 11.52 -10.67 4.50
N SER A 33 10.56 -11.16 3.70
CA SER A 33 10.38 -10.74 2.31
C SER A 33 9.97 -9.27 2.21
N PHE A 34 9.07 -8.79 3.06
CA PHE A 34 8.75 -7.37 3.17
C PHE A 34 10.01 -6.55 3.48
N ASN A 35 10.80 -6.93 4.48
CA ASN A 35 12.02 -6.20 4.83
C ASN A 35 13.03 -6.11 3.67
N LEU A 36 13.15 -7.15 2.85
CA LEU A 36 13.99 -7.12 1.64
C LEU A 36 13.44 -6.13 0.60
N ILE A 37 12.14 -6.16 0.35
CA ILE A 37 11.47 -5.27 -0.60
C ILE A 37 11.58 -3.81 -0.13
N THR A 38 11.32 -3.52 1.14
CA THR A 38 11.41 -2.17 1.69
C THR A 38 12.83 -1.62 1.57
N LYS A 39 13.87 -2.44 1.82
CA LYS A 39 15.27 -2.05 1.58
C LYS A 39 15.54 -1.73 0.12
N LYS A 40 15.01 -2.52 -0.82
CA LYS A 40 15.16 -2.27 -2.25
C LYS A 40 14.44 -1.00 -2.69
N ILE A 41 13.22 -0.75 -2.21
CA ILE A 41 12.48 0.49 -2.46
C ILE A 41 13.28 1.69 -1.94
N ALA A 42 13.83 1.60 -0.72
CA ALA A 42 14.65 2.67 -0.14
C ALA A 42 15.92 2.95 -0.96
N GLN A 43 16.54 1.93 -1.56
CA GLN A 43 17.69 2.10 -2.46
C GLN A 43 17.31 2.71 -3.82
N LEU A 44 16.14 2.37 -4.35
CA LEU A 44 15.64 2.90 -5.62
C LEU A 44 15.20 4.37 -5.50
N GLN A 45 14.86 4.83 -4.29
CA GLN A 45 14.38 6.19 -4.01
C GLN A 45 13.32 6.69 -5.01
N PRO A 46 12.20 5.97 -5.20
CA PRO A 46 11.16 6.43 -6.12
C PRO A 46 10.49 7.71 -5.59
N ASP A 47 10.18 8.64 -6.49
CA ASP A 47 9.41 9.85 -6.15
C ASP A 47 7.96 9.51 -5.74
N THR A 48 7.39 8.43 -6.30
CA THR A 48 6.02 7.99 -6.03
C THR A 48 5.91 6.47 -6.10
N ILE A 49 5.12 5.90 -5.19
CA ILE A 49 4.75 4.47 -5.18
C ILE A 49 3.29 4.35 -5.60
N ILE A 50 3.03 3.60 -6.67
CA ILE A 50 1.67 3.19 -7.03
C ILE A 50 1.30 1.96 -6.20
N TRP A 51 0.30 2.10 -5.35
CA TRP A 51 -0.18 1.02 -4.47
C TRP A 51 -1.52 0.47 -4.98
N ILE A 52 -1.53 -0.78 -5.42
CA ILE A 52 -2.73 -1.46 -5.90
C ILE A 52 -3.19 -2.45 -4.83
N SER A 53 -4.43 -2.34 -4.37
CA SER A 53 -4.98 -3.24 -3.37
C SER A 53 -6.47 -3.56 -3.62
N PRO A 54 -6.93 -4.77 -3.26
CA PRO A 54 -8.29 -5.22 -3.56
C PRO A 54 -9.36 -4.69 -2.57
N HIS A 55 -9.04 -3.69 -1.75
CA HIS A 55 -9.94 -3.22 -0.67
C HIS A 55 -10.75 -1.98 -1.03
N ALA A 56 -10.49 -1.37 -2.18
CA ALA A 56 -11.38 -0.36 -2.75
C ALA A 56 -12.59 -1.04 -3.40
N GLU A 57 -13.70 -0.32 -3.52
CA GLU A 57 -14.83 -0.81 -4.32
C GLU A 57 -14.35 -1.03 -5.75
N SER A 58 -14.54 -2.25 -6.25
CA SER A 58 -14.15 -2.65 -7.61
C SER A 58 -15.38 -3.14 -8.35
N TYR A 59 -15.64 -2.58 -9.52
CA TYR A 59 -16.68 -3.07 -10.44
C TYR A 59 -16.01 -3.75 -11.64
N ALA A 60 -16.77 -4.55 -12.40
CA ALA A 60 -16.22 -5.31 -13.52
C ALA A 60 -15.64 -4.40 -14.63
N ASP A 61 -16.10 -3.16 -14.69
CA ASP A 61 -15.81 -2.15 -15.70
C ASP A 61 -15.13 -0.89 -15.13
N PHE A 62 -14.75 -0.90 -13.85
CA PHE A 62 -14.20 0.28 -13.18
C PHE A 62 -13.17 -0.06 -12.11
N PHE A 63 -12.07 0.70 -12.13
CA PHE A 63 -11.09 0.75 -11.05
C PHE A 63 -11.11 2.12 -10.39
N GLN A 64 -11.11 2.13 -9.06
CA GLN A 64 -10.99 3.37 -8.31
C GLN A 64 -9.52 3.83 -8.25
N ILE A 65 -9.25 5.05 -8.69
CA ILE A 65 -7.98 5.75 -8.47
C ILE A 65 -8.23 6.82 -7.40
N ALA A 66 -7.41 6.83 -6.34
CA ALA A 66 -7.51 7.86 -5.32
C ALA A 66 -6.89 9.17 -5.85
N ASP A 67 -7.71 10.23 -5.98
CA ASP A 67 -7.34 11.53 -6.54
C ASP A 67 -7.40 12.69 -5.52
N GLY A 68 -7.65 12.38 -4.24
CA GLY A 68 -7.65 13.34 -3.13
C GLY A 68 -6.25 13.83 -2.75
N ASP A 69 -6.14 14.76 -1.81
CA ASP A 69 -4.84 15.27 -1.35
C ASP A 69 -4.12 14.32 -0.39
N VAL A 70 -4.88 13.59 0.41
CA VAL A 70 -4.37 12.82 1.54
C VAL A 70 -5.16 11.54 1.71
N GLY A 71 -4.46 10.42 1.88
CA GLY A 71 -5.01 9.16 2.40
C GLY A 71 -4.84 9.08 3.91
N ILE A 72 -5.90 8.72 4.63
CA ILE A 72 -5.85 8.47 6.09
C ILE A 72 -6.37 7.06 6.34
N GLY A 73 -5.70 6.32 7.22
CA GLY A 73 -6.17 5.02 7.67
C GLY A 73 -5.77 4.73 9.10
N SER A 74 -6.48 3.78 9.72
CA SER A 74 -6.17 3.30 11.07
C SER A 74 -6.43 1.82 11.20
N PHE A 75 -5.75 1.21 12.15
CA PHE A 75 -5.96 -0.19 12.56
C PHE A 75 -6.89 -0.33 13.76
N LYS A 76 -7.67 0.72 14.10
CA LYS A 76 -8.63 0.72 15.21
C LYS A 76 -9.60 -0.46 15.17
N LYS A 77 -10.11 -0.81 13.98
CA LYS A 77 -11.03 -1.95 13.79
C LYS A 77 -10.40 -3.32 14.10
N TYR A 78 -9.08 -3.38 14.25
CA TYR A 78 -8.31 -4.58 14.58
C TYR A 78 -7.70 -4.54 15.98
N GLY A 79 -8.13 -3.59 16.83
CA GLY A 79 -7.66 -3.48 18.20
C GLY A 79 -6.31 -2.78 18.38
N ALA A 80 -5.82 -2.09 17.35
CA ALA A 80 -4.61 -1.26 17.40
C ALA A 80 -4.97 0.21 17.07
N PRO A 81 -5.64 0.95 17.98
CA PRO A 81 -6.13 2.31 17.72
C PRO A 81 -5.00 3.33 17.56
N ASP A 82 -3.84 3.09 18.18
CA ASP A 82 -2.70 3.99 18.13
C ASP A 82 -1.93 3.89 16.80
N LEU A 83 -2.17 2.82 16.03
CA LEU A 83 -1.64 2.66 14.69
C LEU A 83 -2.55 3.35 13.67
N SER A 84 -2.13 4.54 13.26
CA SER A 84 -2.75 5.31 12.19
C SER A 84 -1.69 5.84 11.23
N PHE A 85 -2.12 6.16 10.01
CA PHE A 85 -1.23 6.67 8.98
C PHE A 85 -1.91 7.78 8.18
N ARG A 86 -1.08 8.69 7.70
CA ARG A 86 -1.44 9.77 6.80
C ARG A 86 -0.44 9.77 5.65
N MET A 87 -0.93 9.67 4.43
CA MET A 87 -0.11 9.63 3.21
C MET A 87 -0.53 10.75 2.27
N LEU A 88 0.43 11.36 1.59
CA LEU A 88 0.16 12.31 0.53
C LEU A 88 -0.04 11.54 -0.78
N TYR A 89 -1.03 11.92 -1.56
CA TYR A 89 -1.20 11.37 -2.90
C TYR A 89 -0.55 12.25 -3.94
N ASP A 90 0.05 11.63 -4.95
CA ASP A 90 0.45 12.32 -6.17
C ASP A 90 -0.78 12.51 -7.06
N LYS A 91 -1.49 13.61 -6.83
CA LYS A 91 -2.71 13.97 -7.59
C LYS A 91 -2.44 14.23 -9.06
N ILE A 92 -1.23 14.70 -9.39
CA ILE A 92 -0.87 15.00 -10.77
C ILE A 92 -0.76 13.66 -11.51
N LEU A 93 0.01 12.72 -10.96
CA LEU A 93 0.14 11.40 -11.55
C LEU A 93 -1.20 10.65 -11.58
N ALA A 94 -1.99 10.71 -10.50
CA ALA A 94 -3.31 10.08 -10.46
C ALA A 94 -4.23 10.57 -11.59
N ARG A 95 -4.29 11.89 -11.83
CA ARG A 95 -5.09 12.49 -12.91
C ARG A 95 -4.59 12.11 -14.30
N GLU A 96 -3.29 12.07 -14.52
CA GLU A 96 -2.74 11.64 -15.81
C GLU A 96 -3.05 10.15 -16.06
N ILE A 97 -2.95 9.28 -15.05
CA ILE A 97 -3.35 7.87 -15.20
C ILE A 97 -4.85 7.77 -15.53
N SER A 98 -5.72 8.45 -14.79
CA SER A 98 -7.17 8.48 -15.07
C SER A 98 -7.46 8.93 -16.50
N ARG A 99 -6.80 9.99 -16.97
CA ARG A 99 -6.94 10.51 -18.33
C ARG A 99 -6.54 9.49 -19.39
N GLU A 100 -5.41 8.81 -19.22
CA GLU A 100 -4.92 7.78 -20.15
C GLU A 100 -5.82 6.53 -20.14
N CYS A 101 -6.34 6.16 -18.96
CA CYS A 101 -7.28 5.06 -18.79
C CYS A 101 -8.72 5.42 -19.22
N LYS A 102 -9.02 6.70 -19.48
CA LYS A 102 -10.35 7.22 -19.80
C LYS A 102 -11.40 6.92 -18.73
N ILE A 103 -11.00 7.01 -17.46
CA ILE A 103 -11.85 6.83 -16.26
C ILE A 103 -11.90 8.09 -15.40
#